data_AF-A0A6G4R962-F1
#
_entry.id   AF-A0A6G4R962-F1
#
_cell.length_a   1.000
_cell.length_b   1.000
_cell.length_c   1.000
_cell.angle_alpha   90.00
_cell.angle_beta   90.00
_cell.angle_gamma   90.00
#
_symmetry.space_group_name_H-M   'P 1'
#
loop_
_entity.id
_entity.type
_entity.pdbx_description
1 polymer ?
#
loop_
_entity_poly.entity_id
_entity_poly.type
_entity_poly.pdbx_seq_one_letter_code
_entity_poly.pdbx_strand_id
1 'polypeptide(L)' 'MDISMDDVAVLFYNYAVVLTAAYVPILYNIEDRFVILGLGLVFALFWTGYFRYSIQPRFTESEDNSESVQTEQ' A
#
# COMPACT_ATOMS: atom_id res chain seq x y z
N MET A 1 20.52 -1.19 8.97
CA MET A 1 19.06 -1.44 8.97
C MET A 1 18.76 -1.75 7.52
N ASP A 2 18.74 -3.04 7.18
CA ASP A 2 18.43 -3.45 5.82
C ASP A 2 16.94 -3.17 5.59
N ILE A 3 16.67 -2.26 4.66
CA ILE A 3 15.32 -1.90 4.29
C ILE A 3 14.79 -3.07 3.47
N SER A 4 13.81 -3.80 4.00
CA SER A 4 13.16 -4.89 3.27
C SER A 4 12.25 -4.31 2.18
N MET A 5 12.01 -5.08 1.12
CA MET A 5 10.99 -4.75 0.11
C MET A 5 9.60 -4.57 0.75
N ASP A 6 9.34 -5.24 1.87
CA ASP A 6 8.10 -5.07 2.64
C ASP A 6 7.99 -3.68 3.27
N ASP A 7 9.08 -3.13 3.80
CA ASP A 7 9.11 -1.78 4.38
C ASP A 7 8.81 -0.73 3.31
N VAL A 8 9.34 -0.95 2.10
CA VAL A 8 9.10 -0.09 0.94
C VAL A 8 7.63 -0.19 0.50
N ALA A 9 7.06 -1.39 0.45
CA ALA A 9 5.65 -1.59 0.09
C ALA A 9 4.71 -0.89 1.09
N VAL A 10 4.98 -1.01 2.40
CA VAL A 10 4.22 -0.32 3.45
C VAL A 10 4.38 1.20 3.35
N LEU A 11 5.56 1.70 3.03
CA LEU A 11 5.78 3.13 2.80
C LEU A 11 4.95 3.65 1.62
N PHE A 12 4.97 2.94 0.49
CA PHE A 12 4.16 3.30 -0.69
C PHE A 12 2.67 3.24 -0.40
N TYR A 13 2.21 2.23 0.35
CA TYR A 13 0.83 2.14 0.81
C TYR A 13 0.40 3.39 1.59
N ASN A 14 1.15 3.74 2.64
CA ASN A 14 0.82 4.89 3.48
C ASN A 14 0.85 6.19 2.68
N TYR A 15 1.85 6.35 1.81
CA TYR A 15 1.98 7.54 0.98
C TYR A 15 0.83 7.69 -0.01
N ALA A 16 0.40 6.60 -0.66
CA ALA A 16 -0.72 6.61 -1.59
C ALA A 16 -2.05 6.94 -0.90
N VAL A 17 -2.28 6.41 0.30
CA VAL A 17 -3.47 6.74 1.11
C VAL A 17 -3.48 8.22 1.47
N VAL A 18 -2.36 8.77 1.97
CA VAL A 18 -2.29 10.18 2.35
C VAL A 18 -2.48 11.10 1.14
N LEU A 19 -1.84 10.82 0.01
CA LEU A 19 -1.98 11.63 -1.19
C LEU A 19 -3.42 11.62 -1.72
N THR A 20 -4.07 10.46 -1.79
CA THR A 20 -5.45 10.35 -2.28
C THR A 20 -6.45 11.01 -1.32
N ALA A 21 -6.28 10.79 -0.01
CA ALA A 21 -7.11 11.40 1.02
C ALA A 21 -6.95 12.93 1.11
N ALA A 22 -5.78 13.48 0.77
CA ALA A 22 -5.54 14.92 0.75
C ALA A 22 -5.95 15.58 -0.58
N TYR A 23 -5.70 14.91 -1.71
CA TYR A 23 -5.96 15.46 -3.05
C TYR A 23 -7.45 15.69 -3.31
N VAL A 24 -8.31 14.75 -2.90
CA VAL A 24 -9.76 14.85 -3.15
C VAL A 24 -10.38 16.05 -2.43
N PRO A 25 -10.17 16.28 -1.13
CA PRO A 25 -10.65 17.49 -0.47
C PRO A 25 -10.14 18.78 -1.09
N ILE A 26 -8.86 18.83 -1.50
CA ILE A 26 -8.27 20.02 -2.14
C ILE A 26 -8.96 20.29 -3.49
N LEU A 27 -9.14 19.26 -4.31
CA LEU A 27 -9.73 19.39 -5.64
C LEU A 27 -11.20 19.84 -5.59
N TYR A 28 -11.96 19.32 -4.64
CA TYR A 28 -13.39 19.61 -4.49
C TYR A 28 -13.70 20.72 -3.49
N ASN A 29 -12.68 21.40 -2.95
CA ASN A 29 -12.82 22.47 -1.97
C ASN A 29 -13.65 22.05 -0.73
N ILE A 30 -13.43 20.82 -0.26
CA ILE A 30 -14.11 20.28 0.91
C ILE A 30 -13.40 20.79 2.16
N GLU A 31 -14.08 21.62 2.94
CA GLU A 31 -13.56 22.16 4.22
C GLU A 31 -14.09 21.40 5.45
N ASP A 32 -15.15 20.60 5.27
CA ASP A 32 -15.76 19.84 6.37
C ASP A 32 -14.83 18.70 6.82
N ARG A 33 -14.38 18.82 8.07
CA ARG A 33 -13.45 17.87 8.70
C ARG A 33 -14.03 16.46 8.78
N PHE A 34 -15.33 16.30 8.98
CA PHE A 34 -15.96 14.98 9.06
C PHE A 34 -15.98 14.31 7.69
N VAL A 35 -16.22 15.08 6.63
CA VAL A 35 -16.19 14.56 5.25
C VAL A 35 -14.77 14.16 4.86
N ILE A 36 -13.77 14.97 5.22
CA ILE A 36 -12.35 14.65 4.99
C ILE A 36 -11.96 13.35 5.70
N LEU A 37 -12.32 13.19 6.98
CA LEU A 37 -12.05 11.96 7.74
C LEU A 37 -12.78 10.74 7.15
N GLY A 38 -14.02 10.91 6.72
CA GLY A 38 -14.79 9.87 6.04
C GLY A 38 -14.14 9.42 4.74
N LEU A 39 -13.72 10.37 3.90
CA LEU A 39 -12.98 10.08 2.66
C LEU A 39 -11.65 9.38 2.94
N GLY A 40 -10.91 9.84 3.94
CA GLY A 40 -9.67 9.20 4.38
C GLY A 40 -9.87 7.74 4.78
N LEU A 41 -10.95 7.42 5.51
CA LEU A 41 -11.29 6.05 5.86
C LEU A 41 -11.63 5.20 4.62
N VAL A 42 -12.40 5.76 3.68
CA VAL A 42 -12.75 5.05 2.43
C VAL A 42 -11.50 4.73 1.62
N PHE A 43 -10.58 5.70 1.45
CA PHE A 43 -9.33 5.48 0.73
C PHE A 43 -8.42 4.48 1.46
N ALA A 44 -8.33 4.55 2.78
CA ALA A 44 -7.55 3.60 3.57
C ALA A 44 -8.06 2.16 3.37
N LEU A 45 -9.39 1.94 3.42
CA LEU A 45 -9.98 0.62 3.19
C LEU A 45 -9.75 0.13 1.76
N PHE A 46 -9.92 1.00 0.76
CA PHE A 46 -9.68 0.67 -0.65
C PHE A 46 -8.22 0.23 -0.87
N TRP A 47 -7.26 1.03 -0.42
CA TRP A 47 -5.84 0.71 -0.56
C TRP A 47 -5.43 -0.52 0.24
N THR A 48 -6.02 -0.75 1.42
CA THR A 48 -5.78 -1.97 2.22
C THR A 48 -6.19 -3.21 1.44
N GLY A 49 -7.37 -3.18 0.80
CA GLY A 49 -7.82 -4.27 -0.07
C GLY A 49 -6.90 -4.46 -1.27
N TYR A 50 -6.59 -3.38 -1.99
CA TYR A 50 -5.72 -3.42 -3.16
C TYR A 50 -4.33 -4.01 -2.83
N PHE A 51 -3.71 -3.59 -1.73
CA PHE A 51 -2.41 -4.12 -1.32
C PHE A 51 -2.49 -5.61 -0.97
N ARG A 52 -3.52 -6.03 -0.23
CA ARG A 52 -3.70 -7.43 0.17
C ARG A 52 -3.90 -8.36 -1.03
N TYR A 53 -4.63 -7.92 -2.06
CA TYR A 53 -4.93 -8.79 -3.21
C TYR A 53 -3.91 -8.67 -4.35
N SER A 54 -3.36 -7.49 -4.61
CA SER A 54 -2.54 -7.25 -5.80
C SER A 54 -1.04 -7.19 -5.52
N ILE A 55 -0.64 -6.85 -4.30
CA ILE A 55 0.76 -6.62 -3.93
C ILE A 55 1.26 -7.80 -3.11
N GLN A 56 0.61 -8.15 -1.99
CA GLN A 56 1.02 -9.23 -1.10
C GLN A 56 1.45 -10.55 -1.80
N PRO A 57 0.68 -11.13 -2.75
CA PRO A 57 1.07 -12.41 -3.37
C PRO A 57 2.36 -12.34 -4.21
N ARG A 58 2.74 -11.14 -4.70
CA ARG A 58 3.98 -10.98 -5.48
C ARG A 58 5.25 -11.03 -4.64
N PHE A 59 5.15 -10.73 -3.35
CA PHE A 59 6.29 -10.79 -2.42
C PHE A 59 6.46 -12.20 -1.86
N THR A 60 5.37 -12.93 -1.66
CA THR A 60 5.41 -14.31 -1.16
C THR A 60 5.91 -15.33 -2.20
N GLU A 61 5.62 -15.13 -3.49
CA GLU A 61 6.14 -15.99 -4.57
C GLU A 61 7.66 -15.83 -4.83
N SER A 62 8.25 -14.73 -4.38
CA SER A 62 9.67 -14.43 -4.63
C SER A 62 10.61 -15.11 -3.60
N GLU A 63 10.12 -15.40 -2.40
CA GLU A 63 10.88 -16.14 -1.39
C GLU A 63 10.97 -17.64 -1.72
N ASP A 64 9.90 -18.24 -2.26
CA ASP A 64 9.84 -19.68 -2.56
C ASP A 64 10.68 -20.09 -3.80
N ASN A 65 11.03 -19.13 -4.68
CA ASN A 65 11.90 -19.37 -5.83
C ASN A 65 13.40 -19.19 -5.53
N SER A 66 13.76 -18.73 -4.33
CA SER A 66 15.17 -18.48 -3.97
C SER A 66 15.84 -19.68 -3.28
N GLU A 67 15.06 -20.64 -2.75
CA GLU A 67 15.61 -21.85 -2.11
C GLU A 67 15.78 -23.06 -3.06
N SER A 68 15.18 -23.03 -4.26
CA SER A 68 15.20 -24.19 -5.19
C SER A 68 16.36 -24.20 -6.20
N VAL A 69 17.22 -23.18 -6.24
CA VAL A 69 18.27 -23.04 -7.26
C VAL A 69 19.67 -23.49 -6.78
N GLN A 70 19.84 -23.93 -5.52
CA GLN A 70 21.16 -24.26 -4.96
C GLN A 70 21.51 -25.75 -4.82
N THR A 71 20.75 -26.70 -5.38
CA THR A 71 21.06 -28.14 -5.23
C THR A 71 21.26 -28.94 -6.51
N GLU A 72 21.45 -28.30 -7.67
CA GLU A 72 21.91 -29.01 -8.87
C GLU A 72 22.85 -28.13 -9.71
N GLN A 73 24.15 -28.15 -9.37
CA GLN A 73 25.28 -28.30 -10.31
C GLN A 73 26.63 -28.32 -9.61
#